data_AF-A0A0T1SK81-F1
#
_entry.id   AF-A0A0T1SK81-F1
#
_cell.length_a   1.000
_cell.length_b   1.000
_cell.length_c   1.000
_cell.angle_alpha   90.00
_cell.angle_beta   90.00
_cell.angle_gamma   90.00
#
_symmetry.space_group_name_H-M   'P 1'
#
loop_
_entity.id
_entity.type
_entity.pdbx_description
1 polymer ?
#
loop_
_entity_poly.entity_id
_entity_poly.type
_entity_poly.pdbx_seq_one_letter_code
_entity_poly.pdbx_strand_id
1 'polypeptide(L)'
;MTSRTDNARNHVTSLGDAMKDHSAHAGHGAHAGAQPGGLSVSAHGYTLQLDAPILTAGVRTVTFRVTGPDGRPVTEFTPEHEKKLHFIAVRRDTAGFQHVHPVMDEKGTWSVDLALEPGDWRFFADVHPVGHDGTMTLGIDVAVAGAYDPKPLPEATGTARIGEYTVTLDGELLPGEASALTLTVSRNDRPVTDLQPYLAAYGHLVALRVGDLGYLHVHPEGEPGDGTTGPGPEIAFMAVAPSAGTYRLYLDFQHEDVVRTAEFTVRTTASTSRPDTPSPAAPEHGGHHHGSHAHH
;
A
#
# COMPACT_ATOMS: atom_id res chain seq x y z
N MET A 1 31.36 48.35 35.67
CA MET A 1 31.85 49.74 35.58
C MET A 1 32.60 49.89 34.26
N THR A 2 32.00 50.73 33.42
CA THR A 2 32.40 51.30 32.13
C THR A 2 33.89 51.65 31.94
N SER A 3 34.44 51.39 30.75
CA SER A 3 34.83 52.41 29.74
C SER A 3 36.16 52.17 28.99
N ARG A 4 36.13 52.63 27.72
CA ARG A 4 37.21 53.12 26.81
C ARG A 4 37.53 52.20 25.62
N THR A 5 37.09 52.49 24.39
CA THR A 5 37.36 53.59 23.42
C THR A 5 38.62 53.40 22.57
N ASP A 6 38.43 53.66 21.27
CA ASP A 6 39.37 54.10 20.23
C ASP A 6 40.30 53.05 19.59
N ASN A 7 40.67 53.10 18.30
CA ASN A 7 40.25 53.84 17.09
C ASN A 7 41.07 53.25 15.91
N ALA A 8 40.59 53.48 14.69
CA ALA A 8 41.36 53.71 13.45
C ALA A 8 41.99 52.56 12.62
N ARG A 9 41.34 52.35 11.45
CA ARG A 9 41.81 52.60 10.06
C ARG A 9 42.73 51.60 9.30
N ASN A 10 42.19 51.23 8.13
CA ASN A 10 42.75 51.13 6.77
C ASN A 10 43.60 49.92 6.34
N HIS A 11 43.07 49.12 5.40
CA HIS A 11 43.53 48.90 4.00
C HIS A 11 42.75 47.70 3.40
N VAL A 12 41.81 47.87 2.45
CA VAL A 12 41.93 47.80 0.97
C VAL A 12 42.38 46.44 0.39
N THR A 13 41.55 45.94 -0.55
CA THR A 13 41.72 44.94 -1.62
C THR A 13 41.86 43.46 -1.26
N SER A 14 40.88 42.63 -1.65
CA SER A 14 40.87 41.94 -2.96
C SER A 14 39.89 40.74 -2.98
N LEU A 15 38.99 40.78 -3.96
CA LEU A 15 38.45 39.67 -4.77
C LEU A 15 38.19 38.29 -4.12
N GLY A 16 36.91 37.90 -4.09
CA GLY A 16 36.47 36.54 -3.84
C GLY A 16 34.94 36.40 -3.79
N ASP A 17 34.24 36.79 -4.85
CA ASP A 17 32.82 36.45 -5.01
C ASP A 17 32.70 34.95 -5.30
N ALA A 18 32.50 34.16 -4.24
CA ALA A 18 32.07 32.78 -4.34
C ALA A 18 30.54 32.76 -4.20
N MET A 19 29.83 32.96 -5.32
CA MET A 19 28.42 32.59 -5.42
C MET A 19 28.33 31.06 -5.31
N LYS A 20 28.01 30.58 -4.11
CA LYS A 20 27.58 29.21 -3.90
C LYS A 20 26.18 29.04 -4.48
N ASP A 21 26.19 28.33 -5.59
CA ASP A 21 25.10 27.63 -6.24
C ASP A 21 24.10 27.04 -5.22
N HIS A 22 22.89 27.58 -5.18
CA HIS A 22 21.74 26.92 -4.54
C HIS A 22 21.02 26.10 -5.61
N SER A 23 21.64 24.98 -6.00
CA SER A 23 20.97 23.91 -6.71
C SER A 23 19.96 23.25 -5.76
N ALA A 24 18.70 23.67 -5.87
CA ALA A 24 17.58 22.93 -5.31
C ALA A 24 17.46 21.61 -6.07
N HIS A 25 18.10 20.57 -5.53
CA HIS A 25 17.84 19.20 -5.97
C HIS A 25 16.46 18.78 -5.44
N ALA A 26 15.43 19.10 -6.22
CA ALA A 26 14.21 18.32 -6.26
C ALA A 26 14.62 16.89 -6.64
N GLY A 27 14.72 16.03 -5.64
CA GLY A 27 14.93 14.60 -5.82
C GLY A 27 13.69 14.01 -6.46
N HIS A 28 13.63 14.05 -7.79
CA HIS A 28 12.82 13.14 -8.58
C HIS A 28 13.44 11.74 -8.44
N GLY A 29 13.15 11.09 -7.31
CA GLY A 29 13.31 9.66 -7.19
C GLY A 29 12.40 9.01 -8.22
N ALA A 30 13.00 8.46 -9.26
CA ALA A 30 12.32 7.63 -10.23
C ALA A 30 11.49 6.59 -9.46
N HIS A 31 10.18 6.54 -9.74
CA HIS A 31 9.31 5.44 -9.33
C HIS A 31 9.79 4.16 -10.05
N ALA A 32 10.90 3.58 -9.59
CA ALA A 32 11.18 2.18 -9.80
C ALA A 32 10.02 1.45 -9.14
N GLY A 33 9.15 0.84 -9.96
CA GLY A 33 7.84 0.33 -9.54
C GLY A 33 7.92 -0.37 -8.18
N ALA A 34 7.27 0.22 -7.18
CA ALA A 34 7.26 -0.34 -5.84
C ALA A 34 6.77 -1.78 -5.95
N GLN A 35 7.58 -2.74 -5.50
CA GLN A 35 7.13 -4.13 -5.48
C GLN A 35 5.94 -4.24 -4.52
N PRO A 36 4.88 -4.99 -4.90
CA PRO A 36 3.77 -5.19 -3.99
C PRO A 36 4.24 -5.82 -2.67
N GLY A 37 3.62 -5.39 -1.58
CA GLY A 37 3.88 -5.93 -0.26
C GLY A 37 3.45 -7.39 -0.14
N GLY A 38 3.97 -8.05 0.89
CA GLY A 38 3.43 -9.33 1.32
C GLY A 38 3.67 -10.49 0.36
N LEU A 39 4.57 -10.38 -0.63
CA LEU A 39 4.98 -11.51 -1.49
C LEU A 39 6.12 -12.36 -0.86
N SER A 40 6.85 -11.79 0.09
CA SER A 40 7.98 -12.44 0.76
C SER A 40 7.65 -12.75 2.22
N VAL A 41 8.12 -13.91 2.70
CA VAL A 41 8.04 -14.29 4.12
C VAL A 41 9.00 -13.46 4.99
N SER A 42 10.07 -12.96 4.38
CA SER A 42 11.08 -12.14 5.02
C SER A 42 11.37 -10.88 4.21
N ALA A 43 11.53 -9.75 4.89
CA ALA A 43 11.95 -8.48 4.32
C ALA A 43 12.72 -7.67 5.36
N HIS A 44 13.77 -6.96 4.95
CA HIS A 44 14.57 -6.10 5.83
C HIS A 44 15.12 -6.80 7.10
N GLY A 45 15.35 -8.13 7.03
CA GLY A 45 15.78 -8.95 8.16
C GLY A 45 14.65 -9.39 9.09
N TYR A 46 13.42 -8.91 8.89
CA TYR A 46 12.24 -9.40 9.59
C TYR A 46 11.66 -10.62 8.89
N THR A 47 11.05 -11.54 9.65
CA THR A 47 10.44 -12.76 9.11
C THR A 47 9.13 -13.09 9.81
N LEU A 48 8.09 -13.41 9.04
CA LEU A 48 6.84 -13.96 9.55
C LEU A 48 6.98 -15.47 9.75
N GLN A 49 6.83 -15.94 10.99
CA GLN A 49 7.04 -17.33 11.36
C GLN A 49 5.77 -17.94 11.97
N LEU A 50 5.26 -19.00 11.34
CA LEU A 50 4.25 -19.88 11.92
C LEU A 50 4.89 -21.11 12.58
N ASP A 51 4.22 -21.68 13.57
CA ASP A 51 4.65 -22.95 14.19
C ASP A 51 4.42 -24.15 13.25
N ALA A 52 3.38 -24.09 12.41
CA ALA A 52 3.09 -25.11 11.41
C ALA A 52 2.52 -24.48 10.11
N PRO A 53 3.03 -24.87 8.92
CA PRO A 53 2.51 -24.37 7.63
C PRO A 53 1.30 -25.15 7.12
N ILE A 54 0.88 -26.22 7.82
CA ILE A 54 -0.27 -27.06 7.47
C ILE A 54 -1.27 -27.02 8.62
N LEU A 55 -2.48 -26.58 8.33
CA LEU A 55 -3.61 -26.48 9.26
C LEU A 55 -4.76 -27.39 8.82
N THR A 56 -5.80 -27.47 9.65
CA THR A 56 -7.04 -28.19 9.35
C THR A 56 -8.21 -27.23 9.29
N ALA A 57 -9.21 -27.55 8.48
CA ALA A 57 -10.38 -26.68 8.28
C ALA A 57 -11.29 -26.55 9.52
N GLY A 58 -11.99 -25.43 9.61
CA GLY A 58 -12.83 -24.98 10.72
C GLY A 58 -12.24 -23.76 11.42
N VAL A 59 -12.86 -23.34 12.53
CA VAL A 59 -12.30 -22.27 13.36
C VAL A 59 -11.03 -22.78 14.04
N ARG A 60 -9.93 -22.04 13.89
CA ARG A 60 -8.61 -22.38 14.43
C ARG A 60 -7.94 -21.17 15.05
N THR A 61 -7.42 -21.34 16.25
CA THR A 61 -6.43 -20.40 16.80
C THR A 61 -5.11 -20.60 16.08
N VAL A 62 -4.66 -19.56 15.38
CA VAL A 62 -3.37 -19.50 14.69
C VAL A 62 -2.39 -18.70 15.54
N THR A 63 -1.23 -19.29 15.79
CA THR A 63 -0.11 -18.66 16.50
C THR A 63 1.04 -18.39 15.55
N PHE A 64 1.63 -17.20 15.67
CA PHE A 64 2.77 -16.80 14.85
C PHE A 64 3.64 -15.76 15.56
N ARG A 65 4.81 -15.48 14.99
CA ARG A 65 5.74 -14.44 15.44
C ARG A 65 6.24 -13.64 14.24
N VAL A 66 6.59 -12.38 14.49
CA VAL A 66 7.49 -11.63 13.62
C VAL A 66 8.85 -11.63 14.31
N THR A 67 9.86 -12.23 13.69
CA THR A 67 11.25 -12.18 14.18
C THR A 67 11.98 -11.03 13.50
N GLY A 68 12.89 -10.39 14.23
CA GLY A 68 13.70 -9.28 13.73
C GLY A 68 15.03 -9.73 13.10
N PRO A 69 15.84 -8.78 12.61
CA PRO A 69 17.15 -9.04 12.01
C PRO A 69 18.15 -9.76 12.93
N ASP A 70 17.93 -9.71 14.24
CA ASP A 70 18.71 -10.40 15.25
C ASP A 70 18.21 -11.83 15.56
N GLY A 71 17.18 -12.29 14.84
CA GLY A 71 16.55 -13.60 14.99
C GLY A 71 15.62 -13.73 16.19
N ARG A 72 15.39 -12.68 16.98
CA ARG A 72 14.51 -12.71 18.15
C ARG A 72 13.10 -12.24 17.80
N PRO A 73 12.05 -12.69 18.52
CA PRO A 73 10.72 -12.14 18.35
C PRO A 73 10.69 -10.64 18.64
N VAL A 74 10.06 -9.88 17.73
CA VAL A 74 9.80 -8.46 17.92
C VAL A 74 8.65 -8.32 18.93
N THR A 75 8.81 -7.42 19.90
CA THR A 75 7.82 -7.16 20.97
C THR A 75 7.37 -5.71 21.02
N GLU A 76 8.00 -4.82 20.25
CA GLU A 76 7.68 -3.40 20.18
C GLU A 76 7.30 -3.01 18.75
N PHE A 77 6.07 -2.50 18.61
CA PHE A 77 5.50 -2.08 17.34
C PHE A 77 4.83 -0.72 17.53
N THR A 78 5.02 0.18 16.57
CA THR A 78 4.26 1.42 16.44
C THR A 78 2.85 1.06 15.99
N PRO A 79 1.78 1.49 16.70
CA PRO A 79 0.42 1.27 16.23
C PRO A 79 0.11 2.08 14.98
N GLU A 80 -0.47 1.41 13.97
CA GLU A 80 -1.11 2.02 12.81
C GLU A 80 -2.60 1.73 12.90
N HIS A 81 -3.45 2.72 12.64
CA HIS A 81 -4.91 2.56 12.74
C HIS A 81 -5.35 1.91 14.08
N GLU A 82 -4.80 2.39 15.20
CA GLU A 82 -5.04 1.88 16.58
C GLU A 82 -4.54 0.44 16.86
N LYS A 83 -3.93 -0.24 15.89
CA LYS A 83 -3.47 -1.63 16.02
C LYS A 83 -1.98 -1.73 15.76
N LYS A 84 -1.32 -2.60 16.52
CA LYS A 84 0.10 -2.90 16.32
C LYS A 84 0.35 -3.80 15.10
N LEU A 85 -0.68 -4.49 14.63
CA LEU A 85 -0.60 -5.46 13.55
C LEU A 85 -1.99 -5.61 12.90
N HIS A 86 -2.02 -5.51 11.57
CA HIS A 86 -3.16 -5.95 10.77
C HIS A 86 -2.83 -7.31 10.15
N PHE A 87 -3.71 -8.28 10.36
CA PHE A 87 -3.53 -9.62 9.83
C PHE A 87 -4.61 -9.90 8.80
N ILE A 88 -4.18 -10.24 7.59
CA ILE A 88 -5.09 -10.66 6.52
C ILE A 88 -4.88 -12.14 6.26
N ALA A 89 -5.96 -12.90 6.20
CA ALA A 89 -5.98 -14.27 5.71
C ALA A 89 -6.92 -14.36 4.51
N VAL A 90 -6.43 -14.91 3.39
CA VAL A 90 -7.24 -15.08 2.18
C VAL A 90 -6.75 -16.30 1.41
N ARG A 91 -7.66 -17.03 0.75
CA ARG A 91 -7.28 -18.14 -0.12
C ARG A 91 -6.58 -17.63 -1.39
N ARG A 92 -5.74 -18.46 -1.99
CA ARG A 92 -5.06 -18.21 -3.26
C ARG A 92 -6.03 -17.99 -4.43
N ASP A 93 -7.25 -18.51 -4.34
CA ASP A 93 -8.34 -18.24 -5.28
C ASP A 93 -9.17 -16.99 -4.94
N THR A 94 -8.71 -16.18 -3.98
CA THR A 94 -9.31 -14.91 -3.52
C THR A 94 -10.59 -15.03 -2.70
N ALA A 95 -10.99 -16.24 -2.32
CA ALA A 95 -12.14 -16.45 -1.43
C ALA A 95 -11.73 -16.41 0.06
N GLY A 96 -12.71 -16.23 0.94
CA GLY A 96 -12.53 -16.40 2.38
C GLY A 96 -11.69 -15.31 3.06
N PHE A 97 -11.66 -14.11 2.49
CA PHE A 97 -10.96 -12.96 3.07
C PHE A 97 -11.37 -12.71 4.52
N GLN A 98 -10.38 -12.52 5.38
CA GLN A 98 -10.53 -12.18 6.78
C GLN A 98 -9.49 -11.13 7.14
N HIS A 99 -9.93 -9.98 7.64
CA HIS A 99 -9.10 -8.94 8.23
C HIS A 99 -9.32 -8.93 9.74
N VAL A 100 -8.29 -9.34 10.47
CA VAL A 100 -8.36 -9.57 11.91
C VAL A 100 -7.20 -8.90 12.62
N HIS A 101 -7.35 -8.70 13.93
CA HIS A 101 -6.35 -8.05 14.78
C HIS A 101 -5.90 -9.02 15.87
N PRO A 102 -4.79 -9.74 15.65
CA PRO A 102 -4.25 -10.66 16.62
C PRO A 102 -3.84 -9.96 17.92
N VAL A 103 -3.80 -10.72 19.02
CA VAL A 103 -3.30 -10.25 20.31
C VAL A 103 -1.90 -10.81 20.54
N MET A 104 -0.96 -9.96 20.94
CA MET A 104 0.40 -10.35 21.25
C MET A 104 0.59 -10.60 22.75
N ASP A 105 1.27 -11.68 23.11
CA ASP A 105 1.76 -11.90 24.47
C ASP A 105 3.08 -11.16 24.75
N GLU A 106 3.56 -11.18 25.98
CA GLU A 106 4.82 -10.53 26.40
C GLU A 106 6.07 -11.11 25.71
N LYS A 107 5.96 -12.29 25.08
CA LYS A 107 7.06 -12.98 24.40
C LYS A 107 7.09 -12.69 22.89
N GLY A 108 6.16 -11.86 22.38
CA GLY A 108 6.06 -11.53 20.97
C GLY A 108 5.29 -12.56 20.14
N THR A 109 4.55 -13.47 20.79
CA THR A 109 3.69 -14.45 20.12
C THR A 109 2.31 -13.85 19.90
N TRP A 110 1.88 -13.81 18.65
CA TRP A 110 0.57 -13.37 18.24
C TRP A 110 -0.39 -14.55 18.18
N SER A 111 -1.64 -14.34 18.60
CA SER A 111 -2.73 -15.33 18.51
C SER A 111 -3.99 -14.71 17.93
N VAL A 112 -4.65 -15.43 17.03
CA VAL A 112 -5.92 -15.02 16.42
C VAL A 112 -6.75 -16.24 16.01
N ASP A 113 -8.08 -16.13 16.10
CA ASP A 113 -8.98 -17.15 15.58
C ASP A 113 -9.32 -16.85 14.12
N LEU A 114 -9.13 -17.85 13.25
CA LEU A 114 -9.47 -17.79 11.83
C LEU A 114 -10.49 -18.88 11.49
N ALA A 115 -11.47 -18.54 10.66
CA ALA A 115 -12.36 -19.52 10.04
C ALA A 115 -11.73 -20.02 8.74
N LEU A 116 -11.14 -21.23 8.77
CA LEU A 116 -10.37 -21.77 7.65
C LEU A 116 -11.16 -22.83 6.88
N GLU A 117 -11.29 -22.65 5.58
CA GLU A 117 -11.78 -23.69 4.66
C GLU A 117 -10.60 -24.44 4.02
N PRO A 118 -10.78 -25.69 3.54
CA PRO A 118 -9.74 -26.38 2.80
C PRO A 118 -9.26 -25.57 1.59
N GLY A 119 -7.95 -25.56 1.35
CA GLY A 119 -7.32 -24.84 0.25
C GLY A 119 -5.98 -24.23 0.62
N ASP A 120 -5.37 -23.56 -0.35
CA ASP A 120 -4.13 -22.81 -0.16
C ASP A 120 -4.46 -21.39 0.28
N TRP A 121 -3.93 -20.99 1.43
CA TRP A 121 -4.11 -19.67 2.01
C TRP A 121 -2.81 -18.88 1.94
N ARG A 122 -2.95 -17.56 1.82
CA ARG A 122 -1.89 -16.60 2.09
C ARG A 122 -2.27 -15.77 3.30
N PHE A 123 -1.37 -15.75 4.27
CA PHE A 123 -1.47 -14.89 5.44
C PHE A 123 -0.52 -13.71 5.28
N PHE A 124 -0.98 -12.53 5.67
CA PHE A 124 -0.23 -11.29 5.65
C PHE A 124 -0.15 -10.72 7.06
N ALA A 125 1.02 -10.23 7.43
CA ALA A 125 1.22 -9.41 8.61
C ALA A 125 1.72 -8.04 8.15
N ASP A 126 0.88 -7.03 8.30
CA ASP A 126 1.25 -5.63 8.09
C ASP A 126 1.60 -5.01 9.44
N VAL A 127 2.85 -4.57 9.57
CA VAL A 127 3.48 -4.22 10.84
C VAL A 127 4.43 -3.04 10.71
N HIS A 128 4.60 -2.31 11.81
CA HIS A 128 5.59 -1.24 11.94
C HIS A 128 6.47 -1.48 13.18
N PRO A 129 7.52 -2.32 13.08
CA PRO A 129 8.44 -2.55 14.19
C PRO A 129 9.13 -1.25 14.63
N VAL A 130 9.26 -1.03 15.94
CA VAL A 130 9.99 0.13 16.46
C VAL A 130 11.45 0.07 15.99
N GLY A 131 11.95 1.16 15.42
CA GLY A 131 13.31 1.24 14.87
C GLY A 131 13.45 0.78 13.41
N HIS A 132 12.36 0.39 12.76
CA HIS A 132 12.27 0.32 11.30
C HIS A 132 11.59 1.58 10.76
N ASP A 133 12.05 2.06 9.61
CA ASP A 133 11.46 3.23 8.95
C ASP A 133 10.21 2.81 8.16
N GLY A 134 9.04 2.97 8.76
CA GLY A 134 7.74 2.78 8.11
C GLY A 134 7.14 1.37 8.28
N THR A 135 6.01 1.16 7.62
CA THR A 135 5.27 -0.11 7.62
C THR A 135 5.90 -1.11 6.65
N MET A 136 5.81 -2.40 6.98
CA MET A 136 6.10 -3.49 6.06
C MET A 136 5.00 -4.54 6.09
N THR A 137 4.75 -5.13 4.93
CA THR A 137 3.85 -6.28 4.80
C THR A 137 4.65 -7.54 4.49
N LEU A 138 4.64 -8.49 5.41
CA LEU A 138 5.21 -9.84 5.24
C LEU A 138 4.10 -10.81 4.85
N GLY A 139 4.42 -11.86 4.09
CA GLY A 139 3.42 -12.85 3.70
C GLY A 139 3.94 -14.28 3.62
N ILE A 140 3.11 -15.22 4.03
CA ILE A 140 3.43 -16.65 4.11
C ILE A 140 2.25 -17.48 3.61
N ASP A 141 2.56 -18.57 2.90
CA ASP A 141 1.54 -19.52 2.45
C ASP A 141 1.29 -20.59 3.50
N VAL A 142 0.03 -20.98 3.64
CA VAL A 142 -0.45 -21.99 4.58
C VAL A 142 -1.41 -22.92 3.86
N ALA A 143 -1.19 -24.23 3.97
CA ALA A 143 -2.09 -25.22 3.41
C ALA A 143 -3.13 -25.64 4.45
N VAL A 144 -4.42 -25.59 4.10
CA VAL A 144 -5.50 -26.09 4.95
C VAL A 144 -6.00 -27.41 4.38
N ALA A 145 -5.76 -28.49 5.11
CA ALA A 145 -6.07 -29.84 4.67
C ALA A 145 -7.59 -30.07 4.55
N GLY A 146 -7.99 -30.76 3.48
CA GLY A 146 -9.36 -31.17 3.22
C GLY A 146 -9.68 -31.21 1.72
N ALA A 147 -10.95 -31.44 1.39
CA ALA A 147 -11.42 -31.38 0.00
C ALA A 147 -11.48 -29.92 -0.44
N TYR A 148 -10.61 -29.53 -1.37
CA TYR A 148 -10.53 -28.17 -1.90
C TYR A 148 -11.38 -28.03 -3.17
N ASP A 149 -12.36 -27.11 -3.12
CA ASP A 149 -13.18 -26.69 -4.26
C ASP A 149 -12.88 -25.20 -4.55
N PRO A 150 -11.95 -24.89 -5.47
CA PRO A 150 -11.57 -23.53 -5.80
C PRO A 150 -12.74 -22.75 -6.41
N LYS A 151 -12.88 -21.47 -6.04
CA LYS A 151 -13.92 -20.59 -6.56
C LYS A 151 -13.41 -19.79 -7.76
N PRO A 152 -14.25 -19.59 -8.80
CA PRO A 152 -13.88 -18.71 -9.90
C PRO A 152 -13.76 -17.27 -9.39
N LEU A 153 -12.88 -16.49 -10.02
CA LEU A 153 -12.79 -15.06 -9.79
C LEU A 153 -14.14 -14.38 -10.13
N PRO A 154 -14.74 -13.59 -9.23
CA PRO A 154 -15.95 -12.82 -9.54
C PRO A 154 -15.72 -11.85 -10.70
N GLU A 155 -16.75 -11.61 -11.50
CA GLU A 155 -16.68 -10.67 -12.62
C GLU A 155 -16.29 -9.26 -12.15
N ALA A 156 -15.60 -8.52 -13.02
CA ALA A 156 -15.22 -7.15 -12.71
C ALA A 156 -16.45 -6.25 -12.67
N THR A 157 -16.69 -5.62 -11.52
CA THR A 157 -17.85 -4.76 -11.26
C THR A 157 -17.49 -3.67 -10.27
N GLY A 158 -18.00 -2.46 -10.50
CA GLY A 158 -17.92 -1.35 -9.55
C GLY A 158 -19.03 -1.39 -8.50
N THR A 159 -19.70 -2.53 -8.30
CA THR A 159 -20.81 -2.65 -7.34
C THR A 159 -20.72 -3.98 -6.59
N ALA A 160 -20.68 -3.88 -5.26
CA ALA A 160 -20.76 -5.01 -4.34
C ALA A 160 -22.10 -4.97 -3.57
N ARG A 161 -22.67 -6.15 -3.30
CA ARG A 161 -23.91 -6.29 -2.53
C ARG A 161 -23.70 -7.21 -1.33
N ILE A 162 -24.11 -6.75 -0.15
CA ILE A 162 -23.98 -7.48 1.12
C ILE A 162 -25.32 -7.39 1.85
N GLY A 163 -26.19 -8.39 1.64
CA GLY A 163 -27.57 -8.32 2.15
C GLY A 163 -28.28 -7.07 1.64
N GLU A 164 -28.69 -6.19 2.55
CA GLU A 164 -29.38 -4.92 2.25
C GLU A 164 -28.44 -3.79 1.79
N TYR A 165 -27.13 -3.99 1.89
CA TYR A 165 -26.13 -2.97 1.55
C TYR A 165 -25.72 -3.09 0.09
N THR A 166 -25.60 -1.92 -0.55
CA THR A 166 -24.94 -1.78 -1.85
C THR A 166 -23.80 -0.80 -1.70
N VAL A 167 -22.60 -1.22 -2.10
CA VAL A 167 -21.42 -0.35 -2.15
C VAL A 167 -21.01 -0.17 -3.61
N THR A 168 -20.96 1.08 -4.07
CA THR A 168 -20.44 1.41 -5.40
C THR A 168 -19.02 1.92 -5.29
N LEU A 169 -18.20 1.58 -6.27
CA LEU A 169 -16.82 2.03 -6.40
C LEU A 169 -16.74 2.99 -7.60
N ASP A 170 -16.32 4.22 -7.32
CA ASP A 170 -16.01 5.24 -8.30
C ASP A 170 -14.50 5.49 -8.32
N GLY A 171 -13.93 5.63 -9.52
CA GLY A 171 -12.49 5.75 -9.74
C GLY A 171 -11.88 4.55 -10.48
N GLU A 172 -10.63 4.68 -10.90
CA GLU A 172 -9.91 3.67 -11.68
C GLU A 172 -8.53 3.43 -11.06
N LEU A 173 -8.09 2.18 -11.00
CA LEU A 173 -6.71 1.87 -10.64
C LEU A 173 -5.79 2.10 -11.84
N LEU A 174 -4.82 3.00 -11.67
CA LEU A 174 -3.81 3.32 -12.67
C LEU A 174 -2.46 2.68 -12.31
N PRO A 175 -1.85 1.88 -13.22
CA PRO A 175 -0.55 1.27 -12.98
C PRO A 175 0.56 2.31 -12.79
N GLY A 176 1.25 2.24 -11.65
CA GLY A 176 2.38 3.11 -11.31
C GLY A 176 1.99 4.53 -10.90
N GLU A 177 0.69 4.85 -10.87
CA GLU A 177 0.17 6.18 -10.58
C GLU A 177 -0.78 6.14 -9.39
N ALA A 178 -0.74 7.19 -8.57
CA ALA A 178 -1.69 7.35 -7.48
C ALA A 178 -3.07 7.72 -8.05
N SER A 179 -4.10 6.99 -7.63
CA SER A 179 -5.48 7.16 -8.09
C SER A 179 -6.42 7.17 -6.90
N ALA A 180 -7.41 8.05 -6.96
CA ALA A 180 -8.47 8.11 -5.95
C ALA A 180 -9.53 7.05 -6.24
N LEU A 181 -9.93 6.34 -5.20
CA LEU A 181 -11.04 5.38 -5.19
C LEU A 181 -12.05 5.85 -4.14
N THR A 182 -13.28 6.10 -4.56
CA THR A 182 -14.37 6.49 -3.67
C THR A 182 -15.37 5.35 -3.58
N LEU A 183 -15.61 4.85 -2.37
CA LEU A 183 -16.62 3.84 -2.11
C LEU A 183 -17.83 4.47 -1.45
N THR A 184 -19.00 4.35 -2.08
CA THR A 184 -20.25 4.93 -1.58
C THR A 184 -21.13 3.83 -0.99
N VAL A 185 -21.43 3.93 0.31
CA VAL A 185 -22.25 2.94 1.04
C VAL A 185 -23.71 3.38 1.07
N SER A 186 -24.59 2.47 0.63
CA SER A 186 -26.04 2.63 0.72
C SER A 186 -26.67 1.38 1.34
N ARG A 187 -27.83 1.56 1.99
CA ARG A 187 -28.66 0.47 2.51
C ARG A 187 -30.10 0.68 2.07
N ASN A 188 -30.69 -0.32 1.42
CA ASN A 188 -32.04 -0.21 0.87
C ASN A 188 -32.22 1.07 0.03
N ASP A 189 -31.27 1.31 -0.88
CA ASP A 189 -31.18 2.46 -1.80
C ASP A 189 -31.10 3.85 -1.13
N ARG A 190 -30.80 3.92 0.18
CA ARG A 190 -30.57 5.17 0.90
C ARG A 190 -29.10 5.30 1.31
N PRO A 191 -28.48 6.48 1.14
CA PRO A 191 -27.11 6.71 1.60
C PRO A 191 -26.96 6.44 3.10
N VAL A 192 -25.89 5.75 3.50
CA VAL A 192 -25.52 5.57 4.91
C VAL A 192 -24.67 6.74 5.33
N THR A 193 -25.14 7.58 6.26
CA THR A 193 -24.45 8.83 6.66
C THR A 193 -24.08 8.83 8.14
N ASP A 194 -23.99 7.65 8.73
CA ASP A 194 -23.74 7.38 10.14
C ASP A 194 -22.84 6.15 10.30
N LEU A 195 -21.87 5.99 9.39
CA LEU A 195 -20.79 5.01 9.53
C LEU A 195 -20.08 5.20 10.86
N GLN A 196 -19.78 4.09 11.51
CA GLN A 196 -19.07 4.09 12.78
C GLN A 196 -17.56 4.01 12.53
N PRO A 197 -16.74 4.74 13.29
CA PRO A 197 -15.30 4.55 13.29
C PRO A 197 -14.94 3.11 13.63
N TYR A 198 -14.11 2.50 12.79
CA TYR A 198 -13.51 1.19 13.03
C TYR A 198 -12.02 1.32 12.76
N LEU A 199 -11.18 1.09 13.79
CA LEU A 199 -9.71 1.23 13.72
C LEU A 199 -9.29 2.62 13.20
N ALA A 200 -9.76 3.69 13.86
CA ALA A 200 -9.53 5.09 13.49
C ALA A 200 -9.91 5.51 12.04
N ALA A 201 -10.73 4.74 11.31
CA ALA A 201 -11.22 5.14 9.99
C ALA A 201 -12.71 4.77 9.80
N TYR A 202 -13.39 5.36 8.82
CA TYR A 202 -14.74 4.94 8.45
C TYR A 202 -14.76 3.69 7.54
N GLY A 203 -13.60 3.31 6.99
CA GLY A 203 -13.41 2.03 6.32
C GLY A 203 -11.95 1.69 6.09
N HIS A 204 -11.68 0.41 5.86
CA HIS A 204 -10.34 -0.15 5.55
C HIS A 204 -10.40 -0.86 4.22
N LEU A 205 -9.50 -0.51 3.29
CA LEU A 205 -9.49 -1.09 1.96
C LEU A 205 -8.20 -1.90 1.76
N VAL A 206 -8.35 -3.21 1.63
CA VAL A 206 -7.27 -4.10 1.21
C VAL A 206 -7.42 -4.39 -0.27
N ALA A 207 -6.34 -4.19 -1.04
CA ALA A 207 -6.32 -4.50 -2.46
C ALA A 207 -5.20 -5.52 -2.78
N LEU A 208 -5.57 -6.62 -3.43
CA LEU A 208 -4.68 -7.74 -3.73
C LEU A 208 -4.65 -8.04 -5.22
N ARG A 209 -3.46 -8.14 -5.81
CA ARG A 209 -3.30 -8.54 -7.21
C ARG A 209 -3.74 -9.99 -7.40
N VAL A 210 -4.60 -10.24 -8.37
CA VAL A 210 -4.98 -11.60 -8.75
C VAL A 210 -3.76 -12.33 -9.33
N GLY A 211 -3.55 -13.57 -8.89
CA GLY A 211 -2.44 -14.43 -9.31
C GLY A 211 -1.43 -14.66 -8.20
N ASP A 212 -0.83 -13.59 -7.67
CA ASP A 212 0.19 -13.69 -6.62
C ASP A 212 -0.24 -13.12 -5.26
N LEU A 213 -1.39 -12.44 -5.20
CA LEU A 213 -1.90 -11.72 -4.04
C LEU A 213 -0.94 -10.64 -3.55
N GLY A 214 -0.21 -10.00 -4.46
CA GLY A 214 0.61 -8.84 -4.13
C GLY A 214 -0.24 -7.75 -3.48
N TYR A 215 0.12 -7.36 -2.26
CA TYR A 215 -0.60 -6.38 -1.45
C TYR A 215 -0.34 -4.96 -1.98
N LEU A 216 -1.42 -4.19 -2.18
CA LEU A 216 -1.37 -2.79 -2.61
C LEU A 216 -1.32 -1.87 -1.40
N HIS A 217 -0.53 -0.81 -1.54
CA HIS A 217 -0.56 0.28 -0.60
C HIS A 217 -1.81 1.13 -0.84
N VAL A 218 -2.63 1.27 0.20
CA VAL A 218 -3.88 2.02 0.19
C VAL A 218 -3.92 2.86 1.45
N HIS A 219 -4.32 4.12 1.33
CA HIS A 219 -4.54 5.00 2.47
C HIS A 219 -5.96 5.56 2.44
N PRO A 220 -6.69 5.56 3.57
CA PRO A 220 -7.91 6.33 3.67
C PRO A 220 -7.59 7.82 3.56
N GLU A 221 -8.48 8.57 2.92
CA GLU A 221 -8.48 10.02 2.94
C GLU A 221 -9.38 10.51 4.08
N GLY A 222 -8.79 11.23 5.04
CA GLY A 222 -9.49 11.76 6.20
C GLY A 222 -9.64 10.78 7.36
N GLU A 223 -9.96 11.30 8.54
CA GLU A 223 -10.14 10.51 9.76
C GLU A 223 -11.33 10.99 10.60
N PRO A 224 -11.98 10.10 11.37
CA PRO A 224 -13.06 10.49 12.26
C PRO A 224 -12.64 11.59 13.25
N GLY A 225 -13.35 12.72 13.22
CA GLY A 225 -13.11 13.82 14.15
C GLY A 225 -12.11 14.88 13.69
N ASP A 226 -11.58 14.79 12.46
CA ASP A 226 -10.71 15.82 11.87
C ASP A 226 -11.43 17.15 11.55
N GLY A 227 -12.77 17.16 11.63
CA GLY A 227 -13.62 18.32 11.37
C GLY A 227 -14.04 18.50 9.91
N THR A 228 -13.54 17.67 9.00
CA THR A 228 -13.85 17.71 7.55
C THR A 228 -14.47 16.42 7.02
N THR A 229 -14.13 15.29 7.62
CA THR A 229 -14.53 13.96 7.17
C THR A 229 -15.83 13.52 7.84
N GLY A 230 -16.88 13.45 7.04
CA GLY A 230 -18.20 12.97 7.47
C GLY A 230 -18.24 11.45 7.64
N PRO A 231 -19.16 10.92 8.46
CA PRO A 231 -19.39 9.47 8.64
C PRO A 231 -20.13 8.84 7.45
N GLY A 232 -19.62 9.01 6.24
CA GLY A 232 -20.22 8.54 4.99
C GLY A 232 -21.11 9.58 4.29
N PRO A 233 -21.72 9.20 3.14
CA PRO A 233 -21.76 7.85 2.58
C PRO A 233 -20.52 7.46 1.80
N GLU A 234 -19.68 8.42 1.46
CA GLU A 234 -18.45 8.23 0.73
C GLU A 234 -17.29 7.92 1.68
N ILE A 235 -16.46 6.97 1.29
CA ILE A 235 -15.17 6.66 1.91
C ILE A 235 -14.13 6.73 0.80
N ALA A 236 -13.23 7.69 0.89
CA ALA A 236 -12.21 7.93 -0.12
C ALA A 236 -10.89 7.28 0.28
N PHE A 237 -10.18 6.73 -0.72
CA PHE A 237 -8.87 6.13 -0.57
C PHE A 237 -7.95 6.58 -1.71
N MET A 238 -6.67 6.71 -1.41
CA MET A 238 -5.62 6.79 -2.42
C MET A 238 -4.93 5.45 -2.57
N ALA A 239 -4.83 4.96 -3.80
CA ALA A 239 -4.21 3.68 -4.14
C ALA A 239 -3.24 3.82 -5.31
N VAL A 240 -2.13 3.08 -5.25
CA VAL A 240 -1.15 2.95 -6.34
C VAL A 240 -1.09 1.48 -6.75
N ALA A 241 -1.54 1.16 -7.97
CA ALA A 241 -1.39 -0.19 -8.49
C ALA A 241 0.06 -0.41 -8.97
N PRO A 242 0.80 -1.42 -8.47
CA PRO A 242 2.22 -1.62 -8.81
C PRO A 242 2.42 -2.06 -10.28
N SER A 243 1.39 -2.62 -10.90
CA SER A 243 1.41 -3.05 -12.30
C SER A 243 0.01 -3.03 -12.91
N ALA A 244 -0.07 -3.13 -14.23
CA ALA A 244 -1.31 -3.53 -14.88
C ALA A 244 -1.74 -4.92 -14.38
N GLY A 245 -3.06 -5.13 -14.27
CA GLY A 245 -3.59 -6.40 -13.79
C GLY A 245 -5.05 -6.35 -13.36
N THR A 246 -5.51 -7.47 -12.82
CA THR A 246 -6.79 -7.59 -12.12
C THR A 246 -6.52 -7.63 -10.62
N TYR A 247 -7.35 -6.95 -9.85
CA TYR A 247 -7.21 -6.81 -8.40
C TYR A 247 -8.52 -7.18 -7.71
N ARG A 248 -8.40 -7.80 -6.54
CA ARG A 248 -9.51 -7.97 -5.60
C ARG A 248 -9.40 -6.92 -4.51
N LEU A 249 -10.47 -6.16 -4.32
CA LEU A 249 -10.59 -5.13 -3.30
C LEU A 249 -11.56 -5.64 -2.24
N TYR A 250 -11.22 -5.43 -0.97
CA TYR A 250 -12.02 -5.79 0.19
C TYR A 250 -12.13 -4.53 1.06
N LEU A 251 -13.32 -3.92 1.09
CA LEU A 251 -13.62 -2.79 1.96
C LEU A 251 -14.32 -3.30 3.21
N ASP A 252 -13.67 -3.13 4.36
CA ASP A 252 -14.34 -3.25 5.64
C ASP A 252 -14.92 -1.90 6.06
N PHE A 253 -16.20 -1.89 6.45
CA PHE A 253 -16.89 -0.73 7.02
C PHE A 253 -17.79 -1.16 8.18
N GLN A 254 -18.02 -0.27 9.14
CA GLN A 254 -18.87 -0.54 10.30
C GLN A 254 -20.14 0.30 10.27
N HIS A 255 -21.28 -0.36 10.45
CA HIS A 255 -22.60 0.28 10.57
C HIS A 255 -23.51 -0.59 11.44
N GLU A 256 -24.28 0.01 12.33
CA GLU A 256 -25.10 -0.71 13.34
C GLU A 256 -24.29 -1.76 14.13
N ASP A 257 -23.11 -1.36 14.62
CA ASP A 257 -22.17 -2.15 15.42
C ASP A 257 -21.63 -3.41 14.75
N VAL A 258 -21.85 -3.57 13.44
CA VAL A 258 -21.40 -4.74 12.66
C VAL A 258 -20.43 -4.30 11.58
N VAL A 259 -19.24 -4.91 11.59
CA VAL A 259 -18.26 -4.80 10.51
C VAL A 259 -18.70 -5.67 9.34
N ARG A 260 -18.65 -5.13 8.12
CA ARG A 260 -19.02 -5.81 6.88
C ARG A 260 -17.93 -5.62 5.85
N THR A 261 -17.72 -6.64 5.02
CA THR A 261 -16.74 -6.61 3.93
C THR A 261 -17.45 -6.53 2.58
N ALA A 262 -17.18 -5.49 1.80
CA ALA A 262 -17.57 -5.36 0.39
C ALA A 262 -16.43 -5.81 -0.51
N GLU A 263 -16.69 -6.76 -1.40
CA GLU A 263 -15.68 -7.30 -2.28
C GLU A 263 -15.90 -6.88 -3.73
N PHE A 264 -14.82 -6.44 -4.40
CA PHE A 264 -14.84 -6.06 -5.80
C PHE A 264 -13.76 -6.81 -6.57
N THR A 265 -14.02 -7.03 -7.85
CA THR A 265 -12.98 -7.33 -8.83
C THR A 265 -12.84 -6.10 -9.72
N VAL A 266 -11.63 -5.58 -9.84
CA VAL A 266 -11.34 -4.41 -10.68
C VAL A 266 -10.19 -4.73 -11.62
N ARG A 267 -10.17 -4.07 -12.78
CA ARG A 267 -9.05 -4.12 -13.72
C ARG A 267 -8.42 -2.75 -13.77
N THR A 268 -7.10 -2.71 -13.81
CA THR A 268 -6.41 -1.45 -14.09
C THR A 268 -6.78 -0.95 -15.48
N THR A 269 -7.03 0.34 -15.61
CA THR A 269 -7.11 0.97 -16.93
C THR A 269 -5.70 1.26 -17.44
N ALA A 270 -5.52 1.21 -18.75
CA ALA A 270 -4.23 1.53 -19.32
C ALA A 270 -3.97 3.02 -19.09
N SER A 271 -2.86 3.37 -18.43
CA SER A 271 -2.36 4.75 -18.46
C SER A 271 -2.22 5.13 -19.92
N THR A 272 -2.96 6.15 -20.37
CA THR A 272 -2.77 6.66 -21.72
C THR A 272 -1.36 7.24 -21.79
N SER A 273 -0.42 6.50 -22.37
CA SER A 273 0.86 7.07 -22.77
C SER A 273 0.55 8.29 -23.62
N ARG A 274 0.89 9.49 -23.14
CA ARG A 274 0.90 10.68 -23.98
C ARG A 274 1.76 10.30 -25.20
N PRO A 275 1.26 10.43 -26.44
CA PRO A 275 2.07 10.09 -27.61
C PRO A 275 3.35 10.90 -27.54
N ASP A 276 4.49 10.21 -27.58
CA ASP A 276 5.80 10.83 -27.71
C ASP A 276 5.71 11.84 -28.85
N THR A 277 5.87 13.11 -28.51
CA THR A 277 6.00 14.14 -29.53
C THR A 277 7.29 13.80 -30.25
N PRO A 278 7.28 13.55 -31.58
CA PRO A 278 8.51 13.23 -32.28
C PRO A 278 9.50 14.35 -32.05
N SER A 279 10.64 14.02 -31.44
CA SER A 279 11.75 14.95 -31.31
C SER A 279 12.12 15.43 -32.72
N PRO A 280 12.18 16.74 -33.00
CA PRO A 280 12.53 17.21 -34.33
C PRO A 280 13.93 16.69 -34.67
N ALA A 281 14.02 15.98 -35.81
CA ALA A 281 15.27 15.47 -36.33
C ALA A 281 16.31 16.60 -36.43
N ALA A 282 17.50 16.34 -35.88
CA ALA A 282 18.64 17.23 -36.03
C ALA A 282 18.96 17.43 -37.53
N PRO A 283 19.37 18.64 -37.95
CA PRO A 283 19.65 18.90 -39.36
C PRO A 283 20.92 18.14 -39.80
N GLU A 284 20.83 17.51 -40.96
CA GLU A 284 21.93 16.82 -41.62
C GLU A 284 23.07 17.81 -41.92
N HIS A 285 24.27 17.54 -41.41
CA HIS A 285 25.49 18.25 -41.80
C HIS A 285 25.93 17.80 -43.19
N GLY A 286 25.51 18.56 -44.21
CA GLY A 286 26.02 18.46 -45.57
C GLY A 286 27.44 19.06 -45.71
N GLY A 287 28.38 18.23 -46.16
CA GLY A 287 29.39 18.56 -47.17
C GLY A 287 30.52 19.55 -46.81
N HIS A 288 31.72 19.01 -46.57
CA HIS A 288 32.96 19.72 -46.90
C HIS A 288 33.65 19.05 -48.10
N HIS A 289 33.54 19.72 -49.24
CA HIS A 289 34.31 19.51 -50.45
C HIS A 289 35.78 19.89 -50.22
N HIS A 290 36.71 19.00 -50.54
CA HIS A 290 38.08 19.35 -50.89
C HIS A 290 38.34 18.94 -52.36
N GLY A 291 38.45 19.93 -53.24
CA GLY A 291 39.24 19.84 -54.47
C GLY A 291 40.43 20.79 -54.31
N SER A 292 41.57 20.70 -54.99
CA SER A 292 42.11 19.80 -56.03
C SER A 292 43.66 19.84 -55.85
N HIS A 293 44.48 18.98 -56.44
CA HIS A 293 45.09 19.18 -57.75
C HIS A 293 45.88 17.93 -58.16
N ALA A 294 45.76 17.54 -59.42
CA ALA A 294 46.65 16.60 -60.11
C ALA A 294 47.89 17.34 -60.65
N HIS A 295 49.02 16.65 -60.82
CA HIS A 295 49.88 16.69 -62.01
C HIS A 295 50.89 15.53 -61.96
N HIS A 296 51.02 14.86 -63.12
CA HIS A 296 52.09 14.00 -63.65
C HIS A 296 53.13 13.35 -62.73
#